data_AF-A0A976CMW8-F1
#
_entry.id   AF-A0A976CMW8-F1
#
_cell.length_a   1.000
_cell.length_b   1.000
_cell.length_c   1.000
_cell.angle_alpha   90.00
_cell.angle_beta   90.00
_cell.angle_gamma   90.00
#
_symmetry.space_group_name_H-M   'P 1'
#
loop_
_entity.id
_entity.type
_entity.pdbx_description
1 polymer ?
#
loop_
_entity_poly.entity_id
_entity_poly.type
_entity_poly.pdbx_seq_one_letter_code
_entity_poly.pdbx_strand_id
1 'polypeptide(L)'
;MSVLLFVSAPVEVVQSTTETSAQDSEDGVGVAIDNEGGIREQLAKIGGNLPPVMYVLIQEFITWLTGKPYWGQQPLLKVGRIYQLIAALLSLFSGITASFIILQSSPFFFPLLIFSWAYTVGGARKIQATICHRCVHYEFFGDYRDKWLAEVLSTMLIVQDFAGYYHDHIKLHHHVKKFASFEHDPDAQFLYLLGFRPGSES
;
A
#
# COMPACT_ATOMS: atom_id res chain seq x y z
N MET A 1 3.58 -17.77 -6.65
CA MET A 1 4.59 -18.50 -5.89
C MET A 1 3.93 -18.98 -4.60
N SER A 2 3.77 -20.30 -4.50
CA SER A 2 3.33 -21.19 -3.39
C SER A 2 2.19 -20.77 -2.45
N VAL A 3 1.05 -21.44 -2.66
CA VAL A 3 -0.05 -21.65 -1.71
C VAL A 3 0.37 -22.76 -0.74
N LEU A 4 0.32 -22.50 0.57
CA LEU A 4 0.39 -23.55 1.60
C LEU A 4 -0.74 -23.31 2.62
N LEU A 5 -1.69 -24.24 2.58
CA LEU A 5 -2.83 -24.41 3.49
C LEU A 5 -2.33 -24.83 4.88
N PHE A 6 -2.81 -24.21 5.96
CA PHE A 6 -2.97 -24.88 7.25
C PHE A 6 -4.18 -24.32 8.01
N VAL A 7 -5.01 -25.26 8.45
CA VAL A 7 -6.32 -25.11 9.10
C VAL A 7 -6.15 -25.02 10.63
N SER A 8 -7.12 -24.35 11.28
CA SER A 8 -7.65 -24.59 12.64
C SER A 8 -7.33 -23.56 13.73
N ALA A 9 -8.35 -22.82 14.17
CA ALA A 9 -8.91 -22.88 15.54
C ALA A 9 -10.18 -21.99 15.66
N PRO A 10 -11.16 -22.36 16.50
CA PRO A 10 -12.46 -21.69 16.59
C PRO A 10 -12.40 -20.47 17.52
N VAL A 11 -13.16 -19.42 17.23
CA VAL A 11 -13.32 -18.28 18.13
C VAL A 11 -14.73 -18.31 18.72
N GLU A 12 -14.81 -18.56 20.03
CA GLU A 12 -16.02 -18.41 20.84
C GLU A 12 -16.53 -16.96 20.78
N VAL A 13 -17.82 -16.83 20.46
CA VAL A 13 -18.55 -15.56 20.45
C VAL A 13 -18.97 -15.24 21.88
N VAL A 14 -18.31 -14.28 22.52
CA VAL A 14 -18.79 -13.68 23.78
C VAL A 14 -19.83 -12.61 23.45
N GLN A 15 -21.10 -12.91 23.73
CA GLN A 15 -22.19 -11.93 23.77
C GLN A 15 -22.06 -11.07 25.04
N SER A 16 -22.04 -9.76 24.89
CA SER A 16 -22.22 -8.80 25.99
C SER A 16 -23.43 -7.93 25.67
N THR A 17 -24.56 -8.30 26.27
CA THR A 17 -25.77 -7.48 26.39
C THR A 17 -25.57 -6.38 27.42
N THR A 18 -25.83 -5.13 27.08
CA THR A 18 -26.25 -4.11 28.05
C THR A 18 -27.21 -3.13 27.39
N GLU A 19 -28.40 -3.06 27.98
CA GLU A 19 -29.54 -2.22 27.68
C GLU A 19 -29.45 -0.81 28.32
N THR A 20 -30.14 0.14 27.69
CA THR A 20 -30.85 1.31 28.26
C THR A 20 -30.07 2.55 28.72
N SER A 21 -30.27 3.70 28.04
CA SER A 21 -31.23 4.75 28.47
C SER A 21 -31.25 5.94 27.50
N ALA A 22 -32.45 6.42 27.19
CA ALA A 22 -32.74 7.60 26.39
C ALA A 22 -32.66 8.91 27.21
N GLN A 23 -32.25 10.03 26.58
CA GLN A 23 -32.97 11.32 26.57
C GLN A 23 -32.16 12.47 25.90
N ASP A 24 -32.86 13.23 25.05
CA ASP A 24 -32.76 14.67 24.72
C ASP A 24 -31.45 15.24 24.13
N SER A 25 -31.41 16.17 23.16
CA SER A 25 -32.37 16.83 22.26
C SER A 25 -31.54 17.78 21.37
N GLU A 26 -31.86 17.82 20.07
CA GLU A 26 -31.75 18.96 19.13
C GLU A 26 -30.39 19.68 18.93
N ASP A 27 -29.73 19.42 17.77
CA ASP A 27 -29.55 20.40 16.68
C ASP A 27 -28.38 20.04 15.75
N GLY A 28 -28.65 20.08 14.44
CA GLY A 28 -27.62 20.24 13.40
C GLY A 28 -27.38 19.01 12.51
N VAL A 29 -28.24 18.83 11.50
CA VAL A 29 -27.95 18.20 10.20
C VAL A 29 -26.90 17.08 10.26
N GLY A 30 -27.24 16.02 10.98
CA GLY A 30 -26.55 14.74 10.85
C GLY A 30 -26.87 14.19 9.47
N VAL A 31 -25.91 14.27 8.56
CA VAL A 31 -25.89 13.44 7.36
C VAL A 31 -25.94 11.99 7.85
N ALA A 32 -27.13 11.41 7.83
CA ALA A 32 -27.37 10.01 8.15
C ALA A 32 -26.73 9.15 7.05
N ILE A 33 -25.44 8.89 7.17
CA ILE A 33 -24.73 7.85 6.43
C ILE A 33 -23.98 7.02 7.46
N ASP A 34 -24.62 5.99 8.01
CA ASP A 34 -23.97 4.77 8.52
C ASP A 34 -24.93 3.77 9.19
N ASN A 35 -26.15 3.55 8.69
CA ASN A 35 -26.94 2.39 9.16
C ASN A 35 -26.85 1.16 8.24
N GLU A 36 -26.08 1.26 7.16
CA GLU A 36 -25.64 0.11 6.38
C GLU A 36 -24.13 0.09 6.41
N GLY A 37 -23.55 -0.92 7.07
CA GLY A 37 -22.09 -1.14 7.02
C GLY A 37 -21.61 -0.99 5.57
N GLY A 38 -20.44 -0.39 5.38
CA GLY A 38 -19.92 -0.05 4.06
C GLY A 38 -19.88 -1.25 3.10
N ILE A 39 -19.60 -0.98 1.82
CA ILE A 39 -19.60 -1.99 0.76
C ILE A 39 -18.74 -3.22 1.13
N ARG A 40 -17.64 -3.04 1.87
CA ARG A 40 -16.79 -4.15 2.34
C ARG A 40 -17.50 -5.03 3.37
N GLU A 41 -18.23 -4.44 4.30
CA GLU A 41 -19.01 -5.10 5.33
C GLU A 41 -20.19 -5.88 4.71
N GLN A 42 -20.84 -5.33 3.68
CA GLN A 42 -21.90 -6.02 2.94
C GLN A 42 -21.35 -7.23 2.15
N LEU A 43 -20.22 -7.06 1.45
CA LEU A 43 -19.56 -8.16 0.74
C LEU A 43 -19.08 -9.27 1.69
N ALA A 44 -18.65 -8.91 2.91
CA ALA A 44 -18.29 -9.88 3.95
C ALA A 44 -19.51 -10.68 4.44
N LYS A 45 -20.69 -10.04 4.59
CA LYS A 45 -21.95 -10.71 4.95
C LYS A 45 -22.44 -11.64 3.84
N ILE A 46 -22.43 -11.19 2.59
CA ILE A 46 -22.85 -12.00 1.42
C ILE A 46 -21.95 -13.22 1.26
N GLY A 47 -20.64 -13.07 1.50
CA GLY A 47 -19.67 -14.16 1.43
C GLY A 47 -19.78 -15.19 2.56
N GLY A 48 -20.54 -14.94 3.63
CA GLY A 48 -20.60 -15.81 4.82
C GLY A 48 -21.11 -17.24 4.57
N ASN A 49 -21.79 -17.47 3.44
CA ASN A 49 -22.30 -18.78 3.03
C ASN A 49 -21.29 -19.61 2.22
N LEU A 50 -20.09 -19.08 1.94
CA LEU A 50 -19.05 -19.78 1.18
C LEU A 50 -18.25 -20.75 2.06
N PRO A 51 -17.64 -21.80 1.48
CA PRO A 51 -16.67 -22.64 2.18
C PRO A 51 -15.57 -21.78 2.83
N PRO A 52 -15.11 -22.10 4.05
CA PRO A 52 -14.19 -21.24 4.82
C PRO A 52 -12.93 -20.82 4.05
N VAL A 53 -12.36 -21.74 3.26
CA VAL A 53 -11.17 -21.46 2.44
C VAL A 53 -11.48 -20.45 1.33
N MET A 54 -12.61 -20.60 0.65
CA MET A 54 -13.02 -19.71 -0.43
C MET A 54 -13.40 -18.33 0.10
N TYR A 55 -14.05 -18.28 1.27
CA TYR A 55 -14.33 -17.02 1.97
C TYR A 55 -13.05 -16.23 2.24
N VAL A 56 -12.04 -16.86 2.83
CA VAL A 56 -10.76 -16.21 3.13
C VAL A 56 -10.07 -15.73 1.85
N LEU A 57 -9.97 -16.58 0.82
CA LEU A 57 -9.30 -16.20 -0.44
C LEU A 57 -9.98 -15.04 -1.14
N ILE A 58 -11.31 -15.03 -1.20
CA ILE A 58 -12.07 -13.95 -1.82
C ILE A 58 -11.95 -12.67 -1.00
N GLN A 59 -12.05 -12.75 0.33
CA GLN A 59 -11.90 -11.55 1.16
C GLN A 59 -10.50 -10.95 1.08
N GLU A 60 -9.45 -11.77 1.05
CA GLU A 60 -8.09 -11.30 0.82
C GLU A 60 -7.91 -10.72 -0.57
N PHE A 61 -8.50 -11.33 -1.60
CA PHE A 61 -8.46 -10.79 -2.96
C PHE A 61 -9.15 -9.42 -3.03
N ILE A 62 -10.32 -9.25 -2.42
CA ILE A 62 -11.03 -7.97 -2.41
C ILE A 62 -10.26 -6.95 -1.55
N THR A 63 -9.69 -7.34 -0.41
CA THR A 63 -8.83 -6.44 0.39
C THR A 63 -7.59 -6.03 -0.40
N TRP A 64 -6.97 -6.94 -1.14
CA TRP A 64 -5.84 -6.64 -2.01
C TRP A 64 -6.24 -5.71 -3.15
N LEU A 65 -7.40 -5.93 -3.78
CA LEU A 65 -7.89 -5.13 -4.90
C LEU A 65 -8.34 -3.72 -4.46
N THR A 66 -9.01 -3.61 -3.32
CA THR A 66 -9.59 -2.34 -2.82
C THR A 66 -8.69 -1.60 -1.85
N GLY A 67 -7.66 -2.27 -1.32
CA GLY A 67 -6.81 -1.74 -0.24
C GLY A 67 -7.52 -1.60 1.12
N LYS A 68 -8.80 -2.01 1.23
CA LYS A 68 -9.61 -1.82 2.45
C LYS A 68 -10.01 -3.17 3.06
N PRO A 69 -9.54 -3.51 4.28
CA PRO A 69 -10.07 -4.66 5.02
C PRO A 69 -11.49 -4.37 5.55
N TYR A 70 -12.30 -5.42 5.75
CA TYR A 70 -13.57 -5.28 6.48
C TYR A 70 -13.33 -5.30 8.00
N TRP A 71 -14.31 -4.83 8.78
CA TRP A 71 -14.19 -4.79 10.23
C TRP A 71 -13.95 -6.18 10.85
N GLY A 72 -12.82 -6.34 11.56
CA GLY A 72 -12.42 -7.60 12.18
C GLY A 72 -11.55 -8.53 11.32
N GLN A 73 -11.28 -8.18 10.05
CA GLN A 73 -10.35 -8.94 9.21
C GLN A 73 -8.92 -8.86 9.79
N GLN A 74 -8.36 -10.01 10.16
CA GLN A 74 -6.96 -10.10 10.57
C GLN A 74 -6.08 -10.38 9.36
N PRO A 75 -4.90 -9.76 9.25
CA PRO A 75 -3.96 -10.07 8.18
C PRO A 75 -3.50 -11.52 8.30
N LEU A 76 -3.63 -12.30 7.23
CA LEU A 76 -3.18 -13.70 7.21
C LEU A 76 -1.68 -13.83 7.50
N LEU A 77 -0.90 -12.83 7.07
CA LEU A 77 0.54 -12.80 7.24
C LEU A 77 0.96 -11.48 7.87
N LYS A 78 1.45 -11.57 9.12
CA LYS A 78 2.18 -10.47 9.77
C LYS A 78 3.61 -10.48 9.27
N VAL A 79 3.85 -9.77 8.18
CA VAL A 79 5.15 -9.73 7.53
C VAL A 79 6.07 -8.74 8.23
N GLY A 80 7.25 -9.21 8.68
CA GLY A 80 8.26 -8.36 9.32
C GLY A 80 8.93 -7.36 8.36
N ARG A 81 9.40 -6.23 8.90
CA ARG A 81 10.07 -5.14 8.14
C ARG A 81 11.28 -5.62 7.32
N ILE A 82 12.14 -6.45 7.92
CA ILE A 82 13.32 -7.01 7.25
C ILE A 82 12.95 -7.97 6.13
N TYR A 83 11.91 -8.77 6.33
CA TYR A 83 11.40 -9.63 5.26
C TYR A 83 10.94 -8.78 4.06
N GLN A 84 10.25 -7.66 4.30
CA GLN A 84 9.82 -6.80 3.20
C GLN A 84 11.01 -6.21 2.43
N LEU A 85 12.09 -5.85 3.11
CA LEU A 85 13.34 -5.40 2.50
C LEU A 85 14.00 -6.50 1.66
N ILE A 86 14.20 -7.67 2.25
CA ILE A 86 14.81 -8.82 1.56
C ILE A 86 13.96 -9.22 0.35
N ALA A 87 12.64 -9.30 0.50
CA ALA A 87 11.73 -9.64 -0.60
C ALA A 87 11.79 -8.61 -1.73
N ALA A 88 11.90 -7.31 -1.41
CA ALA A 88 12.00 -6.26 -2.42
C ALA A 88 13.36 -6.31 -3.16
N LEU A 89 14.46 -6.53 -2.45
CA LEU A 89 15.78 -6.73 -3.04
C LEU A 89 15.83 -7.98 -3.90
N LEU A 90 15.32 -9.11 -3.40
CA LEU A 90 15.23 -10.35 -4.17
C LEU A 90 14.38 -10.14 -5.43
N SER A 91 13.26 -9.42 -5.34
CA SER A 91 12.43 -9.09 -6.51
C SER A 91 13.21 -8.28 -7.55
N LEU A 92 13.95 -7.26 -7.10
CA LEU A 92 14.79 -6.43 -7.97
C LEU A 92 15.87 -7.27 -8.67
N PHE A 93 16.69 -7.99 -7.90
CA PHE A 93 17.83 -8.73 -8.45
C PHE A 93 17.41 -9.95 -9.26
N SER A 94 16.35 -10.65 -8.85
CA SER A 94 15.83 -11.78 -9.64
C SER A 94 15.23 -11.31 -10.96
N GLY A 95 14.55 -10.17 -11.01
CA GLY A 95 14.07 -9.58 -12.25
C GLY A 95 15.21 -9.18 -13.20
N ILE A 96 16.30 -8.59 -12.68
CA ILE A 96 17.49 -8.27 -13.48
C ILE A 96 18.17 -9.54 -14.01
N THR A 97 18.35 -10.53 -13.13
CA THR A 97 18.99 -11.80 -13.48
C THR A 97 18.17 -12.57 -14.51
N ALA A 98 16.85 -12.63 -14.34
CA ALA A 98 15.95 -13.24 -15.30
C ALA A 98 15.99 -12.52 -16.65
N SER A 99 16.04 -11.18 -16.67
CA SER A 99 16.20 -10.42 -17.91
C SER A 99 17.49 -10.79 -18.62
N PHE A 100 18.60 -10.91 -17.90
CA PHE A 100 19.89 -11.32 -18.47
C PHE A 100 19.83 -12.73 -19.05
N ILE A 101 19.26 -13.69 -18.32
CA ILE A 101 19.11 -15.08 -18.79
C ILE A 101 18.24 -15.16 -20.04
N ILE A 102 17.13 -14.42 -20.09
CA ILE A 102 16.21 -14.40 -21.25
C ILE A 102 16.91 -13.81 -22.48
N LEU A 103 17.70 -12.74 -22.32
CA LEU A 103 18.44 -12.12 -23.42
C LEU A 103 19.54 -13.04 -24.01
N GLN A 104 20.11 -13.93 -23.20
CA GLN A 104 21.06 -14.95 -23.65
C GLN A 104 20.39 -16.20 -24.24
N SER A 105 19.06 -16.29 -24.12
CA SER A 105 18.27 -17.43 -24.60
C SER A 105 17.73 -17.20 -26.02
N SER A 106 16.99 -18.19 -26.54
CA SER A 106 16.31 -18.06 -27.84
C SER A 106 15.36 -16.86 -27.88
N PRO A 107 15.25 -16.13 -29.02
CA PRO A 107 14.31 -15.03 -29.21
C PRO A 107 12.85 -15.37 -28.91
N PHE A 108 12.50 -16.66 -28.95
CA PHE A 108 11.18 -17.16 -28.55
C PHE A 108 10.79 -16.74 -27.11
N PHE A 109 11.76 -16.58 -26.20
CA PHE A 109 11.49 -16.21 -24.81
C PHE A 109 11.43 -14.70 -24.57
N PHE A 110 11.67 -13.85 -25.58
CA PHE A 110 11.66 -12.40 -25.41
C PHE A 110 10.36 -11.82 -24.85
N PRO A 111 9.15 -12.36 -25.12
CA PRO A 111 7.94 -11.90 -24.44
C PRO A 111 8.00 -12.02 -22.91
N LEU A 112 8.79 -12.95 -22.36
CA LEU A 112 8.98 -13.07 -20.90
C LEU A 112 9.77 -11.88 -20.31
N LEU A 113 10.48 -11.10 -21.13
CA LEU A 113 11.17 -9.89 -20.66
C LEU A 113 10.20 -8.90 -20.03
N ILE A 114 8.99 -8.78 -20.54
CA ILE A 114 7.98 -7.86 -19.99
C ILE A 114 7.66 -8.22 -18.53
N PHE A 115 7.49 -9.52 -18.25
CA PHE A 115 7.26 -9.99 -16.88
C PHE A 115 8.48 -9.79 -15.98
N SER A 116 9.67 -10.04 -16.53
CA SER A 116 10.94 -9.81 -15.83
C SER A 116 11.12 -8.33 -15.43
N TRP A 117 10.83 -7.42 -16.37
CA TRP A 117 10.88 -5.98 -16.13
C TRP A 117 9.83 -5.53 -15.13
N ALA A 118 8.60 -6.04 -15.23
CA ALA A 118 7.57 -5.77 -14.24
C ALA A 118 8.01 -6.17 -12.83
N TYR A 119 8.74 -7.30 -12.70
CA TYR A 119 9.27 -7.76 -11.41
C TYR A 119 10.41 -6.87 -10.89
N THR A 120 11.33 -6.46 -11.77
CA THR A 120 12.41 -5.50 -11.46
C THR A 120 11.84 -4.16 -11.00
N VAL A 121 10.93 -3.57 -11.79
CA VAL A 121 10.29 -2.28 -11.51
C VAL A 121 9.44 -2.35 -10.26
N GLY A 122 8.71 -3.45 -10.06
CA GLY A 122 7.93 -3.68 -8.84
C GLY A 122 8.81 -3.73 -7.59
N GLY A 123 9.96 -4.40 -7.66
CA GLY A 123 10.96 -4.41 -6.58
C GLY A 123 11.51 -3.02 -6.28
N ALA A 124 11.94 -2.29 -7.31
CA ALA A 124 12.43 -0.91 -7.20
C ALA A 124 11.39 0.04 -6.58
N ARG A 125 10.13 -0.02 -7.06
CA ARG A 125 9.04 0.81 -6.55
C ARG A 125 8.74 0.51 -5.09
N LYS A 126 8.77 -0.77 -4.67
CA LYS A 126 8.57 -1.16 -3.28
C LYS A 126 9.67 -0.63 -2.37
N ILE A 127 10.93 -0.67 -2.83
CA ILE A 127 12.07 -0.08 -2.11
C ILE A 127 11.84 1.43 -1.91
N GLN A 128 11.54 2.16 -2.98
CA GLN A 128 11.33 3.61 -2.89
C GLN A 128 10.10 3.99 -2.04
N ALA A 129 8.92 3.49 -2.40
CA ALA A 129 7.65 3.96 -1.84
C ALA A 129 7.39 3.46 -0.42
N THR A 130 7.95 2.32 -0.02
CA THR A 130 7.72 1.75 1.31
C THR A 130 8.94 1.88 2.19
N ILE A 131 10.11 1.42 1.72
CA ILE A 131 11.30 1.32 2.58
C ILE A 131 11.93 2.68 2.77
N CYS A 132 12.26 3.39 1.68
CA CYS A 132 12.83 4.73 1.78
C CYS A 132 11.86 5.70 2.47
N HIS A 133 10.57 5.64 2.15
CA HIS A 133 9.55 6.41 2.85
C HIS A 133 9.56 6.17 4.37
N ARG A 134 9.57 4.91 4.83
CA ARG A 134 9.65 4.59 6.26
C ARG A 134 10.96 5.04 6.91
N CYS A 135 12.07 4.96 6.18
CA CYS A 135 13.37 5.43 6.67
C CYS A 135 13.40 6.95 6.86
N VAL A 136 12.72 7.71 6.00
CA VAL A 136 12.60 9.18 6.08
C VAL A 136 11.81 9.61 7.32
N HIS A 137 10.85 8.79 7.76
CA HIS A 137 10.11 9.00 8.99
C HIS A 137 10.78 8.37 10.24
N TYR A 138 11.99 7.80 10.12
CA TYR A 138 12.66 7.05 11.21
C TYR A 138 11.79 5.93 11.80
N GLU A 139 11.01 5.22 10.97
CA GLU A 139 10.10 4.16 11.42
C GLU A 139 10.64 2.75 11.13
N PHE A 140 11.74 2.65 10.38
CA PHE A 140 12.27 1.36 9.95
C PHE A 140 13.16 0.73 11.03
N PHE A 141 14.26 1.40 11.39
CA PHE A 141 15.11 1.06 12.55
C PHE A 141 14.96 2.05 13.70
N GLY A 142 14.51 3.28 13.45
CA GLY A 142 14.32 4.29 14.51
C GLY A 142 15.59 5.04 14.91
N ASP A 143 16.63 5.00 14.08
CA ASP A 143 17.90 5.68 14.34
C ASP A 143 18.60 6.12 13.05
N TYR A 144 19.86 6.58 13.17
CA TYR A 144 20.69 7.07 12.08
C TYR A 144 20.92 6.05 10.95
N ARG A 145 20.71 4.74 11.20
CA ARG A 145 20.85 3.69 10.18
C ARG A 145 19.77 3.81 9.10
N ASP A 146 18.62 4.40 9.41
CA ASP A 146 17.56 4.64 8.43
C ASP A 146 18.01 5.63 7.34
N LYS A 147 18.74 6.69 7.73
CA LYS A 147 19.34 7.63 6.79
C LYS A 147 20.34 6.92 5.87
N TRP A 148 21.28 6.16 6.45
CA TRP A 148 22.26 5.41 5.65
C TRP A 148 21.60 4.40 4.71
N LEU A 149 20.59 3.67 5.19
CA LEU A 149 19.86 2.69 4.39
C LEU A 149 19.17 3.38 3.20
N ALA A 150 18.50 4.51 3.43
CA ALA A 150 17.83 5.24 2.36
C ALA A 150 18.81 5.88 1.37
N GLU A 151 19.94 6.40 1.82
CA GLU A 151 21.01 6.92 0.94
C GLU A 151 21.59 5.79 0.06
N VAL A 152 21.88 4.62 0.64
CA VAL A 152 22.39 3.47 -0.13
C VAL A 152 21.36 2.98 -1.14
N LEU A 153 20.09 2.84 -0.74
CA LEU A 153 19.03 2.34 -1.63
C LEU A 153 18.67 3.35 -2.74
N SER A 154 18.65 4.65 -2.43
CA SER A 154 18.43 5.72 -3.43
C SER A 154 19.58 5.78 -4.44
N THR A 155 20.83 5.71 -3.98
CA THR A 155 22.01 5.62 -4.86
C THR A 155 21.96 4.37 -5.73
N MET A 156 21.62 3.21 -5.15
CA MET A 156 21.52 1.94 -5.88
C MET A 156 20.48 1.98 -7.00
N LEU A 157 19.35 2.65 -6.76
CA LEU A 157 18.28 2.77 -7.76
C LEU A 157 18.44 3.96 -8.70
N ILE A 158 19.47 4.80 -8.51
CA ILE A 158 19.64 6.08 -9.22
C ILE A 158 18.35 6.92 -9.11
N VAL A 159 17.81 6.97 -7.90
CA VAL A 159 16.61 7.74 -7.55
C VAL A 159 17.06 8.94 -6.70
N GLN A 160 16.18 9.96 -6.62
CA GLN A 160 16.37 11.13 -5.78
C GLN A 160 16.94 10.76 -4.39
N ASP A 161 17.93 11.52 -3.97
CA ASP A 161 18.67 11.30 -2.74
C ASP A 161 17.79 11.51 -1.50
N PHE A 162 18.21 10.95 -0.37
CA PHE A 162 17.48 11.06 0.88
C PHE A 162 17.27 12.51 1.34
N ALA A 163 18.23 13.40 1.14
CA ALA A 163 18.10 14.80 1.57
C ALA A 163 17.12 15.56 0.68
N GLY A 164 17.17 15.33 -0.63
CA GLY A 164 16.17 15.81 -1.59
C GLY A 164 14.76 15.30 -1.26
N TYR A 165 14.59 13.99 -1.07
CA TYR A 165 13.30 13.39 -0.74
C TYR A 165 12.78 13.79 0.65
N TYR A 166 13.63 13.89 1.68
CA TYR A 166 13.23 14.39 2.99
C TYR A 166 12.76 15.85 2.92
N HIS A 167 13.48 16.70 2.16
CA HIS A 167 13.08 18.09 1.99
C HIS A 167 11.73 18.19 1.28
N ASP A 168 11.53 17.45 0.20
CA ASP A 168 10.31 17.48 -0.59
C ASP A 168 9.13 16.85 0.18
N HIS A 169 9.32 15.65 0.71
CA HIS A 169 8.27 14.89 1.38
C HIS A 169 7.88 15.49 2.75
N ILE A 170 8.85 15.93 3.57
CA ILE A 170 8.56 16.48 4.90
C ILE A 170 8.23 17.98 4.85
N LYS A 171 8.91 18.80 4.02
CA LYS A 171 8.62 20.25 3.98
C LYS A 171 7.52 20.65 3.01
N LEU A 172 7.29 19.91 1.93
CA LEU A 172 6.32 20.28 0.89
C LEU A 172 5.06 19.40 0.95
N HIS A 173 5.18 18.08 1.16
CA HIS A 173 4.02 17.18 1.08
C HIS A 173 3.30 16.87 2.42
N HIS A 174 3.97 16.81 3.58
CA HIS A 174 3.29 16.43 4.84
C HIS A 174 2.73 17.57 5.70
N HIS A 175 2.86 18.83 5.28
CA HIS A 175 2.10 19.89 5.93
C HIS A 175 0.66 19.83 5.43
N VAL A 176 -0.29 19.51 6.31
CA VAL A 176 -1.76 19.49 6.04
C VAL A 176 -2.29 20.81 5.44
N LYS A 177 -1.49 21.88 5.47
CA LYS A 177 -1.76 23.17 4.81
C LYS A 177 -1.28 23.28 3.35
N LYS A 178 -0.58 22.27 2.82
CA LYS A 178 0.14 22.33 1.53
C LYS A 178 -0.22 21.25 0.51
N PHE A 179 -1.03 20.26 0.87
CA PHE A 179 -1.70 19.42 -0.12
C PHE A 179 -2.59 20.29 -1.01
N ALA A 180 -2.33 20.28 -2.32
CA ALA A 180 -3.11 21.00 -3.32
C ALA A 180 -3.14 22.54 -3.19
N SER A 181 -2.13 23.16 -2.55
CA SER A 181 -1.95 24.61 -2.66
C SER A 181 -0.87 24.97 -3.69
N PHE A 182 -1.28 25.83 -4.62
CA PHE A 182 -0.56 26.22 -5.83
C PHE A 182 0.88 26.72 -5.60
N GLU A 183 1.16 27.30 -4.44
CA GLU A 183 2.45 27.92 -4.13
C GLU A 183 3.55 26.93 -3.75
N HIS A 184 3.24 25.70 -3.37
CA HIS A 184 4.21 24.81 -2.72
C HIS A 184 4.21 23.36 -3.18
N ASP A 185 3.28 22.98 -4.04
CA ASP A 185 3.28 21.64 -4.63
C ASP A 185 3.92 21.71 -6.04
N PRO A 186 5.15 21.17 -6.21
CA PRO A 186 5.84 21.21 -7.50
C PRO A 186 5.06 20.49 -8.61
N ASP A 187 4.28 19.46 -8.27
CA ASP A 187 3.44 18.75 -9.22
C ASP A 187 2.25 19.61 -9.68
N ALA A 188 1.66 20.40 -8.77
CA ALA A 188 0.58 21.33 -9.11
C ALA A 188 1.07 22.49 -10.01
N GLN A 189 2.30 22.98 -9.77
CA GLN A 189 2.91 24.01 -10.63
C GLN A 189 3.21 23.46 -12.02
N PHE A 190 3.70 22.22 -12.11
CA PHE A 190 3.97 21.57 -13.38
C PHE A 190 2.69 21.32 -14.18
N LEU A 191 1.61 20.85 -13.54
CA LEU A 191 0.30 20.67 -14.17
C LEU A 191 -0.28 22.00 -14.67
N TYR A 192 -0.10 23.09 -13.93
CA TYR A 192 -0.54 24.41 -14.37
C TYR A 192 0.29 24.96 -15.53
N LEU A 193 1.61 24.74 -15.54
CA LEU A 193 2.49 25.06 -16.67
C LEU A 193 2.08 24.31 -17.94
N LEU A 194 1.59 23.07 -17.78
CA LEU A 194 1.03 22.26 -18.86
C LEU A 194 -0.40 22.66 -19.27
N GLY A 195 -0.99 23.67 -18.62
CA GLY A 195 -2.30 24.22 -18.95
C GLY A 195 -3.48 23.56 -18.23
N PHE A 196 -3.25 22.57 -17.36
CA PHE A 196 -4.31 21.97 -16.55
C PHE A 196 -4.66 22.91 -15.39
N ARG A 197 -5.80 23.58 -15.50
CA ARG A 197 -6.31 24.47 -14.45
C ARG A 197 -7.39 23.76 -13.63
N PRO A 198 -7.39 23.88 -12.29
CA PRO A 198 -8.48 23.36 -11.48
C PRO A 198 -9.82 23.99 -11.92
N GLY A 199 -10.78 23.16 -12.30
CA GLY A 199 -12.10 23.61 -12.76
C GLY A 199 -12.22 23.99 -14.24
N SER A 200 -11.20 23.79 -15.07
CA SER A 200 -11.38 23.83 -16.53
C SER A 200 -11.77 22.44 -17.03
N GLU A 201 -13.02 22.30 -17.47
CA GLU A 201 -13.42 21.16 -18.30
C GLU A 201 -12.76 21.34 -19.67
N SER A 202 -11.79 20.48 -19.99
CA SER A 202 -11.26 20.29 -21.34
C SER A 202 -11.93 19.08 -21.98
#